data_AF-A0A2E9D645-F1
#
_entry.id   AF-A0A2E9D645-F1
#
_cell.length_a   1.000
_cell.length_b   1.000
_cell.length_c   1.000
_cell.angle_alpha   90.00
_cell.angle_beta   90.00
_cell.angle_gamma   90.00
#
_symmetry.space_group_name_H-M   'P 1'
#
loop_
_entity.id
_entity.type
_entity.pdbx_description
1 polymer ?
#
loop_
_entity_poly.entity_id
_entity_poly.type
_entity_poly.pdbx_seq_one_letter_code
_entity_poly.pdbx_strand_id
1 'polypeptide(L)'
;RGIPRIKRYYNEMDGIPIRDVWSDISSIQSGEKLNYATQKPIKLLERIVTLYTDEGDYCLDCFAGSGTLGRACLNLDRKFYLIDINDKGKNIFESSIVQNNLNGFFGE
;
A
#
# COMPACT_ATOMS: atom_id res chain seq x y z
N ARG A 1 -0.92 42.10 -20.50
CA ARG A 1 -1.07 42.26 -19.03
C ARG A 1 -0.64 40.96 -18.38
N GLY A 2 0.38 40.99 -17.53
CA GLY A 2 0.94 39.79 -16.91
C GLY A 2 0.14 39.40 -15.67
N ILE A 3 -0.35 38.16 -15.63
CA ILE A 3 -0.97 37.59 -14.43
C ILE A 3 0.14 37.48 -13.36
N PRO A 4 -0.01 38.09 -12.18
CA PRO A 4 0.95 37.92 -11.09
C PRO A 4 1.06 36.43 -10.71
N ARG A 5 2.29 35.91 -10.58
CA ARG A 5 2.53 34.56 -10.02
C ARG A 5 3.09 34.68 -8.63
N ILE A 6 2.57 33.89 -7.70
CA ILE A 6 3.14 33.75 -6.36
C ILE A 6 4.29 32.75 -6.43
N LYS A 7 5.49 33.15 -6.00
CA LYS A 7 6.62 32.24 -5.77
C LYS A 7 6.56 31.80 -4.31
N ARG A 8 6.31 30.52 -4.06
CA ARG A 8 6.40 29.92 -2.72
C ARG A 8 7.72 29.19 -2.59
N TYR A 9 8.46 29.45 -1.52
CA TYR A 9 9.66 28.71 -1.19
C TYR A 9 9.33 27.50 -0.31
N TYR A 10 10.18 26.48 -0.34
CA TYR A 10 9.97 25.21 0.36
C TYR A 10 9.70 25.39 1.87
N ASN A 11 10.39 26.34 2.50
CA ASN A 11 10.25 26.70 3.91
C ASN A 11 8.97 27.49 4.24
N GLU A 12 8.21 27.91 3.23
CA GLU A 12 6.94 28.63 3.35
C GLU A 12 5.73 27.73 3.09
N MET A 13 5.94 26.44 2.79
CA MET A 13 4.87 25.48 2.57
C MET A 13 4.46 24.82 3.88
N ASP A 14 3.15 24.80 4.15
CA ASP A 14 2.60 24.05 5.27
C ASP A 14 2.72 22.53 5.04
N GLY A 15 2.96 21.79 6.12
CA GLY A 15 3.07 20.32 6.11
C GLY A 15 4.50 19.80 6.01
N ILE A 16 4.65 18.47 5.91
CA ILE A 16 5.93 17.82 5.66
C ILE A 16 6.05 17.65 4.14
N PRO A 17 7.02 18.30 3.49
CA PRO A 17 7.21 18.16 2.05
C PRO A 17 7.52 16.70 1.70
N ILE A 18 7.01 16.23 0.56
CA ILE A 18 7.31 14.87 0.11
C ILE A 18 8.82 14.77 -0.15
N ARG A 19 9.45 13.79 0.50
CA ARG A 19 10.87 13.48 0.33
C ARG A 19 11.00 12.13 -0.39
N ASP A 20 12.19 11.88 -0.92
CA ASP A 20 12.62 10.60 -1.48
C ASP A 20 12.97 9.57 -0.39
N VAL A 21 13.32 10.03 0.81
CA VAL A 21 13.54 9.20 2.00
C VAL A 21 12.40 9.36 3.00
N TRP A 22 11.67 8.27 3.28
CA TRP A 22 10.60 8.23 4.28
C TRP A 22 11.09 7.60 5.59
N SER A 23 11.22 8.41 6.63
CA SER A 23 11.67 7.98 7.96
C SER A 23 10.54 7.88 8.99
N ASP A 24 9.30 8.14 8.57
CA ASP A 24 8.11 8.25 9.43
C ASP A 24 7.24 6.97 9.44
N ILE A 25 7.66 5.94 8.69
CA ILE A 25 7.02 4.64 8.66
C ILE A 25 7.88 3.67 9.47
N SER A 26 7.36 3.22 10.60
CA SER A 26 8.03 2.25 11.46
C SER A 26 8.09 0.87 10.82
N SER A 27 9.01 0.03 11.31
CA SER A 27 8.96 -1.40 11.04
C SER A 27 7.66 -2.03 11.57
N ILE A 28 7.36 -3.20 11.04
CA ILE A 28 6.13 -3.95 11.29
C ILE A 28 5.87 -4.14 12.78
N GLN A 29 4.67 -3.75 13.20
CA GLN A 29 4.17 -3.93 14.56
C GLN A 29 3.34 -5.22 14.67
N SER A 30 3.15 -5.72 15.89
CA SER A 30 2.48 -7.01 16.16
C SER A 30 1.09 -7.15 15.52
N GLY A 31 0.32 -6.07 15.40
CA GLY A 31 -1.05 -6.10 14.87
C GLY A 31 -1.18 -6.46 13.39
N GLU A 32 -0.19 -6.11 12.56
CA GLU A 32 -0.20 -6.44 11.12
C GLU A 32 0.73 -7.60 10.75
N LYS A 33 1.52 -8.08 11.71
CA LYS A 33 2.59 -9.05 11.51
C LYS A 33 2.05 -10.43 11.14
N LEU A 34 2.53 -10.95 10.02
CA LEU A 34 2.32 -12.31 9.56
C LEU A 34 3.59 -13.14 9.75
N ASN A 35 3.49 -14.45 9.65
CA ASN A 35 4.63 -15.36 9.72
C ASN A 35 5.45 -15.37 8.41
N TYR A 36 5.93 -14.20 7.99
CA TYR A 36 6.74 -14.00 6.79
C TYR A 36 7.94 -13.11 7.08
N ALA A 37 9.13 -13.55 6.69
CA ALA A 37 10.39 -12.97 7.16
C ALA A 37 10.61 -11.53 6.68
N THR A 38 10.18 -11.21 5.46
CA THR A 38 10.48 -9.95 4.77
C THR A 38 9.21 -9.15 4.42
N GLN A 39 8.16 -9.32 5.23
CA GLN A 39 6.92 -8.56 5.08
C GLN A 39 7.23 -7.07 5.07
N LYS A 40 6.51 -6.31 4.22
CA LYS A 40 6.56 -4.85 4.19
C LYS A 40 5.46 -4.27 5.11
N PRO A 41 5.66 -3.13 5.77
CA PRO A 41 4.60 -2.45 6.53
C PRO A 41 3.44 -2.04 5.63
N ILE A 42 2.19 -2.19 6.07
CA ILE A 42 1.01 -1.84 5.25
C ILE A 42 0.98 -0.35 4.95
N LYS A 43 1.28 0.49 5.95
CA LYS A 43 1.30 1.95 5.82
C LYS A 43 2.23 2.46 4.71
N LEU A 44 3.32 1.72 4.44
CA LEU A 44 4.20 2.01 3.31
C LEU A 44 3.49 1.80 1.98
N LEU A 45 2.80 0.67 1.83
CA LEU A 45 2.10 0.33 0.60
C LEU A 45 0.86 1.21 0.42
N GLU A 46 0.13 1.54 1.49
CA GLU A 46 -0.99 2.50 1.42
C GLU A 46 -0.56 3.87 0.91
N ARG A 47 0.59 4.38 1.38
CA ARG A 47 1.16 5.62 0.89
C ARG A 47 1.48 5.53 -0.60
N ILE A 48 2.16 4.46 -1.04
CA ILE A 48 2.52 4.28 -2.45
C ILE A 48 1.26 4.19 -3.32
N VAL A 49 0.28 3.36 -2.95
CA VAL A 49 -0.96 3.17 -3.71
C VAL A 49 -1.72 4.50 -3.83
N THR A 50 -1.88 5.24 -2.73
CA THR A 50 -2.57 6.55 -2.75
C THR A 50 -1.87 7.57 -3.64
N LEU A 51 -0.54 7.52 -3.77
CA LEU A 51 0.22 8.47 -4.60
C LEU A 51 0.07 8.22 -6.10
N TYR A 52 -0.27 6.99 -6.51
CA TYR A 52 -0.19 6.57 -7.92
C TYR A 52 -1.50 5.99 -8.48
N THR A 53 -2.56 5.90 -7.69
CA THR A 53 -3.83 5.28 -8.11
C THR A 53 -5.04 5.95 -7.48
N ASP A 54 -6.16 5.90 -8.19
CA ASP A 54 -7.48 6.29 -7.68
C ASP A 54 -8.25 5.07 -7.15
N GLU A 55 -9.38 5.31 -6.49
CA GLU A 55 -10.28 4.22 -6.06
C GLU A 55 -10.76 3.39 -7.26
N GLY A 56 -10.80 2.06 -7.10
CA GLY A 56 -11.21 1.13 -8.15
C GLY A 56 -10.13 0.78 -9.18
N ASP A 57 -8.98 1.46 -9.19
CA ASP A 57 -7.83 1.12 -10.03
C ASP A 57 -7.25 -0.26 -9.70
N TYR A 58 -6.51 -0.82 -10.66
CA TYR A 58 -5.82 -2.10 -10.51
C TYR A 58 -4.34 -1.91 -10.14
N CYS A 59 -3.92 -2.55 -9.05
CA CYS A 59 -2.52 -2.63 -8.65
C CYS A 59 -1.94 -4.04 -8.91
N LEU A 60 -0.68 -4.16 -9.33
CA LEU A 60 -0.02 -5.45 -9.58
C LEU A 60 1.25 -5.58 -8.75
N ASP A 61 1.42 -6.73 -8.08
CA ASP A 61 2.69 -7.14 -7.47
C ASP A 61 3.07 -8.55 -7.94
N CYS A 62 4.21 -8.66 -8.63
CA CYS A 62 4.72 -9.93 -9.14
C CYS A 62 5.64 -10.68 -8.16
N PHE A 63 5.88 -10.10 -6.98
CA PHE A 63 6.70 -10.67 -5.91
C PHE A 63 5.98 -10.49 -4.57
N ALA A 64 4.70 -10.90 -4.54
CA ALA A 64 3.75 -10.51 -3.51
C ALA A 64 4.16 -10.92 -2.09
N GLY A 65 4.94 -11.99 -1.92
CA GLY A 65 5.38 -12.51 -0.63
C GLY A 65 4.21 -12.74 0.31
N SER A 66 4.14 -11.96 1.39
CA SER A 66 3.04 -11.98 2.37
C SER A 66 1.76 -11.25 1.93
N GLY A 67 1.72 -10.68 0.72
CA GLY A 67 0.56 -10.00 0.16
C GLY A 67 0.27 -8.61 0.74
N THR A 68 1.29 -7.86 1.20
CA THR A 68 1.08 -6.52 1.79
C THR A 68 0.38 -5.56 0.82
N LEU A 69 0.70 -5.60 -0.49
CA LEU A 69 0.02 -4.74 -1.47
C LEU A 69 -1.49 -5.01 -1.50
N GLY A 70 -1.91 -6.29 -1.53
CA GLY A 70 -3.33 -6.63 -1.57
C GLY A 70 -4.07 -6.13 -0.34
N ARG A 71 -3.47 -6.26 0.85
CA ARG A 71 -4.04 -5.72 2.10
C ARG A 71 -4.17 -4.19 2.07
N ALA A 72 -3.15 -3.49 1.56
CA ALA A 72 -3.22 -2.04 1.37
C ALA A 72 -4.29 -1.64 0.35
N CYS A 73 -4.44 -2.39 -0.74
CA CYS A 73 -5.47 -2.15 -1.75
C CYS A 73 -6.87 -2.34 -1.19
N LEU A 74 -7.11 -3.38 -0.38
CA LEU A 74 -8.39 -3.59 0.31
C LEU A 74 -8.74 -2.40 1.22
N ASN A 75 -7.79 -1.91 2.01
CA ASN A 75 -8.01 -0.76 2.91
C ASN A 75 -8.33 0.54 2.16
N LEU A 76 -7.94 0.62 0.89
CA LEU A 76 -8.06 1.80 0.05
C LEU A 76 -9.09 1.59 -1.08
N ASP A 77 -9.89 0.53 -1.10
CA ASP A 77 -10.85 0.28 -2.18
C ASP A 77 -10.21 0.23 -3.59
N ARG A 78 -9.02 -0.38 -3.69
CA ARG A 78 -8.34 -0.70 -4.96
C ARG A 78 -8.46 -2.18 -5.28
N LYS A 79 -8.50 -2.49 -6.56
CA LYS A 79 -8.40 -3.86 -7.07
C LYS A 79 -6.93 -4.24 -7.19
N PHE A 80 -6.63 -5.54 -7.17
CA PHE A 80 -5.24 -5.98 -7.26
C PHE A 80 -5.07 -7.36 -7.89
N TYR A 81 -3.86 -7.59 -8.38
CA TYR A 81 -3.32 -8.89 -8.75
C TYR A 81 -2.03 -9.14 -7.97
N LEU A 82 -1.98 -10.27 -7.26
CA LEU A 82 -0.80 -10.71 -6.52
C LEU A 82 -0.28 -12.00 -7.15
N ILE A 83 0.99 -12.00 -7.54
CA ILE A 83 1.68 -13.15 -8.10
C ILE A 83 2.94 -13.39 -7.26
N ASP A 84 3.19 -14.66 -6.95
CA ASP A 84 4.44 -15.10 -6.35
C ASP A 84 4.73 -16.52 -6.83
N ILE A 85 5.97 -16.98 -6.74
CA ILE A 85 6.35 -18.37 -7.02
C ILE A 85 6.45 -19.20 -5.73
N ASN A 86 6.64 -18.55 -4.59
CA ASN A 86 6.80 -19.17 -3.29
C ASN A 86 5.45 -19.55 -2.69
N ASP A 87 5.16 -20.85 -2.66
CA ASP A 87 3.90 -21.38 -2.11
C ASP A 87 3.66 -21.00 -0.65
N LYS A 88 4.72 -20.84 0.17
CA LYS A 88 4.56 -20.35 1.55
C LYS A 88 4.03 -18.92 1.57
N GLY A 89 4.55 -18.05 0.70
CA GLY A 89 4.04 -16.69 0.53
C GLY A 89 2.58 -16.71 0.08
N LYS A 90 2.28 -17.56 -0.90
CA LYS A 90 0.91 -17.76 -1.41
C LYS A 90 -0.09 -18.07 -0.30
N ASN A 91 0.18 -19.12 0.46
CA ASN A 91 -0.69 -19.57 1.56
C ASN A 91 -0.90 -18.47 2.63
N ILE A 92 0.13 -17.66 2.90
CA ILE A 92 0.04 -16.54 3.85
C ILE A 92 -0.85 -15.42 3.28
N PHE A 93 -0.67 -15.03 2.01
CA PHE A 93 -1.53 -13.99 1.43
C PHE A 93 -2.99 -14.44 1.42
N GLU A 94 -3.28 -15.68 0.98
CA GLU A 94 -4.64 -16.20 0.87
C GLU A 94 -5.34 -16.15 2.23
N SER A 95 -4.65 -16.66 3.26
CA SER A 95 -5.16 -16.65 4.63
C SER A 95 -5.40 -15.23 5.15
N SER A 96 -4.51 -14.28 4.82
CA SER A 96 -4.62 -12.90 5.29
C SER A 96 -5.74 -12.10 4.61
N ILE A 97 -6.08 -12.43 3.36
CA ILE A 97 -7.13 -11.77 2.59
C ILE A 97 -8.50 -12.40 2.89
N VAL A 98 -8.56 -13.73 3.02
CA VAL A 98 -9.80 -14.45 3.38
C VAL A 98 -10.32 -14.04 4.76
N GLN A 99 -9.43 -13.82 5.73
CA GLN A 99 -9.83 -13.33 7.06
C GLN A 99 -10.41 -11.90 7.03
N ASN A 100 -10.06 -11.09 6.03
CA ASN A 100 -10.67 -9.77 5.81
C ASN A 100 -11.96 -9.83 4.98
N ASN A 101 -12.20 -10.93 4.26
CA ASN A 101 -13.35 -11.14 3.36
C ASN A 101 -14.56 -11.84 3.98
N LEU A 102 -14.66 -11.99 5.31
CA LEU A 102 -15.97 -12.24 5.93
C LEU A 102 -16.95 -11.06 5.76
N ASN A 103 -16.52 -9.95 5.14
CA ASN A 103 -17.35 -8.81 4.76
C ASN A 103 -17.20 -8.36 3.27
N GLY A 104 -16.56 -9.15 2.39
CA GLY A 104 -16.20 -8.70 1.03
C GLY A 104 -16.58 -9.69 -0.06
N PHE A 105 -17.35 -9.21 -1.04
CA PHE A 105 -17.97 -9.95 -2.16
C PHE A 105 -16.95 -10.79 -2.97
N PHE A 106 -17.24 -12.08 -3.17
CA PHE A 106 -16.56 -12.94 -4.15
C PHE A 106 -17.37 -12.90 -5.44
N GLY A 107 -16.81 -12.30 -6.50
CA GLY A 107 -17.38 -12.40 -7.85
C GLY A 107 -16.93 -13.69 -8.51
N GLU A 108 -17.89 -14.38 -9.14
CA GLU A 108 -17.69 -15.53 -10.04
C GLU A 108 -16.77 -15.21 -11.22
#